data_AF-A0A3P7MVB8-F1
#
_entry.id   AF-A0A3P7MVB8-F1
#
_cell.length_a   1.000
_cell.length_b   1.000
_cell.length_c   1.000
_cell.angle_alpha   90.00
_cell.angle_beta   90.00
_cell.angle_gamma   90.00
#
_symmetry.space_group_name_H-M   'P 1'
#
loop_
_entity.id
_entity.type
_entity.pdbx_description
1 polymer ?
#
loop_
_entity_poly.entity_id
_entity_poly.type
_entity_poly.pdbx_seq_one_letter_code
_entity_poly.pdbx_strand_id
1 'polypeptide(L)'
;MSVRLKDLVEEVVAKVLQRIFEKRPDYQKYVYALGKERAYQMSVRLKDLVEEVVAKIFDPDHICAISRVYGEEHVELKSFGFKPDFWVSIADAITVEGVILDMANHQV
;
A
#
# COMPACT_ATOMS: atom_id res chain seq x y z
N MET A 1 -5.50 -18.65 -2.42
CA MET A 1 -4.79 -17.68 -3.28
C MET A 1 -3.55 -18.36 -3.87
N SER A 2 -3.32 -18.27 -5.19
CA SER A 2 -2.17 -18.90 -5.86
C SER A 2 -0.87 -18.21 -5.47
N VAL A 3 0.25 -18.94 -5.41
CA VAL A 3 1.60 -18.40 -5.11
C VAL A 3 1.92 -17.21 -6.02
N ARG A 4 1.58 -17.33 -7.31
CA ARG A 4 1.75 -16.28 -8.32
C ARG A 4 1.06 -14.96 -7.95
N LEU A 5 -0.11 -15.00 -7.31
CA LEU A 5 -0.84 -13.79 -6.95
C LEU A 5 -0.21 -13.07 -5.75
N LYS A 6 0.43 -13.81 -4.83
CA LYS A 6 1.17 -13.23 -3.71
C LYS A 6 2.43 -12.51 -4.16
N ASP A 7 3.21 -13.16 -5.03
CA ASP A 7 4.43 -12.57 -5.59
C ASP A 7 4.12 -11.26 -6.34
N LEU A 8 2.98 -11.24 -7.06
CA LEU A 8 2.47 -10.08 -7.77
C LEU A 8 2.11 -8.92 -6.84
N VAL A 9 1.39 -9.21 -5.75
CA VAL A 9 1.00 -8.19 -4.76
C VAL A 9 2.25 -7.59 -4.11
N GLU A 10 3.25 -8.41 -3.80
CA GLU A 10 4.51 -7.95 -3.25
C GLU A 10 5.24 -6.98 -4.19
N GLU A 11 5.34 -7.32 -5.48
CA GLU A 11 5.98 -6.46 -6.48
C GLU A 11 5.23 -5.13 -6.66
N VAL A 12 3.90 -5.17 -6.75
CA VAL A 12 3.06 -3.97 -6.90
C VAL A 12 3.21 -3.05 -5.69
N VAL A 13 3.14 -3.58 -4.47
CA VAL A 13 3.26 -2.78 -3.25
C VAL A 13 4.64 -2.12 -3.14
N ALA A 14 5.71 -2.83 -3.50
CA ALA A 14 7.05 -2.26 -3.52
C ALA A 14 7.15 -1.06 -4.49
N LYS A 15 6.62 -1.19 -5.71
CA LYS A 15 6.60 -0.11 -6.71
C LYS A 15 5.74 1.07 -6.28
N VAL A 16 4.60 0.82 -5.66
CA VAL A 16 3.71 1.84 -5.08
C VAL A 16 4.47 2.69 -4.07
N LEU A 17 5.12 2.05 -3.08
CA LEU A 17 5.86 2.74 -2.03
C LEU A 17 7.04 3.52 -2.61
N GLN A 18 7.79 2.92 -3.54
CA GLN A 18 8.89 3.60 -4.23
C GLN A 18 8.39 4.85 -4.98
N ARG A 19 7.30 4.73 -5.75
CA ARG A 19 6.73 5.83 -6.55
C ARG A 19 6.35 7.03 -5.68
N ILE A 20 5.73 6.79 -4.54
CA ILE A 20 5.32 7.86 -3.63
C ILE A 20 6.54 8.48 -2.96
N PHE A 21 7.49 7.64 -2.53
CA PHE A 21 8.74 8.08 -1.96
C PHE A 21 9.50 9.01 -2.92
N GLU A 22 9.60 8.68 -4.20
CA GLU A 22 10.28 9.51 -5.19
C GLU A 22 9.55 10.83 -5.47
N LYS A 23 8.21 10.83 -5.49
CA LYS A 23 7.40 11.99 -5.89
C LYS A 23 7.06 12.95 -4.74
N ARG A 24 7.09 12.49 -3.50
CA ARG A 24 6.60 13.26 -2.34
C ARG A 24 7.69 13.48 -1.29
N PRO A 25 8.33 14.66 -1.27
CA PRO A 25 9.34 14.99 -0.27
C PRO A 25 8.82 14.95 1.19
N ASP A 26 7.54 15.23 1.40
CA ASP A 26 6.93 15.15 2.73
C ASP A 26 6.65 13.71 3.18
N TYR A 27 6.36 12.80 2.24
CA TYR A 27 6.32 11.36 2.51
C TYR A 27 7.71 10.82 2.83
N GLN A 28 8.76 11.26 2.14
CA GLN A 28 10.15 10.89 2.46
C GLN A 28 10.50 11.27 3.90
N LYS A 29 10.20 12.51 4.31
CA LYS A 29 10.43 12.98 5.69
C LYS A 29 9.69 12.12 6.71
N TYR A 30 8.45 11.75 6.42
CA TYR A 30 7.67 10.83 7.25
C TYR A 30 8.34 9.45 7.39
N VAL A 31 8.76 8.84 6.27
CA VAL A 31 9.44 7.54 6.25
C VAL A 31 10.76 7.60 7.05
N TYR A 32 11.53 8.68 6.90
CA TYR A 32 12.76 8.87 7.68
C TYR A 32 12.47 9.06 9.18
N ALA A 33 11.41 9.77 9.55
CA ALA A 33 11.01 9.96 10.93
C ALA A 33 10.56 8.65 11.61
N LEU A 34 9.91 7.75 10.87
CA LEU A 34 9.54 6.42 11.36
C LEU A 34 10.76 5.55 11.72
N GLY A 35 11.85 5.73 10.98
CA GLY A 35 13.01 4.84 11.03
C GLY A 35 12.78 3.50 10.32
N LYS A 36 13.87 2.77 10.07
CA LYS A 36 13.89 1.58 9.20
C LYS A 36 12.91 0.49 9.62
N GLU A 37 12.90 0.15 10.92
CA GLU A 37 12.10 -0.95 11.45
C GLU A 37 10.60 -0.69 11.28
N ARG A 38 10.14 0.48 11.72
CA ARG A 38 8.72 0.83 11.64
C ARG A 38 8.28 1.09 10.20
N ALA A 39 9.12 1.71 9.37
CA ALA A 39 8.83 1.86 7.95
C ALA A 39 8.66 0.50 7.26
N TYR A 40 9.50 -0.49 7.59
CA TYR A 40 9.35 -1.85 7.09
C TYR A 40 8.04 -2.48 7.58
N GLN A 41 7.72 -2.38 8.87
CA GLN A 41 6.45 -2.88 9.40
C GLN A 41 5.24 -2.27 8.66
N MET A 42 5.26 -0.96 8.39
CA MET A 42 4.18 -0.32 7.63
C MET A 42 4.08 -0.82 6.18
N SER A 43 5.22 -1.12 5.54
CA SER A 43 5.21 -1.74 4.21
C SER A 43 4.57 -3.14 4.22
N VAL A 44 4.84 -3.93 5.27
CA VAL A 44 4.24 -5.25 5.45
C VAL A 44 2.74 -5.13 5.71
N ARG A 45 2.31 -4.19 6.56
CA ARG A 45 0.87 -3.95 6.82
C ARG A 45 0.11 -3.54 5.57
N LEU A 46 0.71 -2.71 4.70
CA LEU A 46 0.11 -2.36 3.41
C LEU A 46 -0.01 -3.59 2.50
N LYS A 47 1.02 -4.43 2.44
CA LYS A 47 1.00 -5.69 1.69
C LYS A 47 -0.13 -6.60 2.18
N ASP A 48 -0.22 -6.83 3.49
CA ASP A 48 -1.28 -7.66 4.09
C ASP A 48 -2.68 -7.14 3.74
N LEU A 49 -2.88 -5.81 3.81
CA LEU A 49 -4.14 -5.19 3.43
C LEU A 49 -4.48 -5.46 1.96
N VAL A 50 -3.53 -5.24 1.04
CA VAL A 50 -3.77 -5.46 -0.41
C VAL A 50 -4.04 -6.94 -0.69
N GLU A 51 -3.29 -7.86 -0.07
CA GLU A 51 -3.53 -9.31 -0.21
C GLU A 51 -4.93 -9.70 0.25
N GLU A 52 -5.37 -9.22 1.41
CA GLU A 52 -6.70 -9.51 1.96
C GLU A 52 -7.82 -8.91 1.09
N VAL A 53 -7.66 -7.66 0.64
CA VAL A 53 -8.62 -7.01 -0.27
C VAL A 53 -8.76 -7.79 -1.57
N VAL A 54 -7.66 -8.23 -2.17
CA VAL A 54 -7.67 -9.03 -3.41
C VAL A 54 -8.32 -10.40 -3.17
N ALA A 55 -8.01 -11.05 -2.05
CA ALA A 55 -8.58 -12.36 -1.70
C ALA A 55 -10.09 -12.30 -1.41
N LYS A 56 -10.60 -11.13 -1.01
CA LYS A 56 -11.98 -10.89 -0.56
C LYS A 56 -12.68 -9.81 -1.37
N ILE A 57 -12.32 -9.65 -2.65
CA ILE A 57 -12.80 -8.54 -3.50
C ILE A 57 -14.33 -8.44 -3.62
N PHE A 58 -15.04 -9.55 -3.40
CA PHE A 58 -16.50 -9.63 -3.43
C PHE A 58 -17.19 -9.50 -2.05
N ASP A 59 -16.42 -9.20 -1.00
CA ASP A 59 -16.90 -9.06 0.38
C ASP A 59 -16.63 -7.63 0.88
N PRO A 60 -17.49 -6.66 0.54
CA PRO A 60 -17.28 -5.26 0.88
C PRO A 60 -17.29 -5.00 2.39
N ASP A 61 -18.02 -5.79 3.17
CA ASP A 61 -18.09 -5.67 4.63
C ASP A 61 -16.76 -6.07 5.27
N HIS A 62 -16.15 -7.18 4.81
CA HIS A 62 -14.80 -7.58 5.22
C HIS A 62 -13.76 -6.52 4.85
N ILE A 63 -13.80 -6.02 3.61
CA ILE A 63 -12.89 -4.96 3.14
C ILE A 63 -13.01 -3.71 4.01
N CYS A 64 -14.23 -3.29 4.34
CA CYS A 64 -14.47 -2.15 5.20
C CYS A 64 -13.87 -2.36 6.60
N ALA A 65 -14.09 -3.55 7.19
CA ALA A 65 -13.59 -3.88 8.52
C ALA A 65 -12.05 -3.86 8.58
N ILE A 66 -11.36 -4.52 7.65
CA ILE A 66 -9.89 -4.56 7.64
C ILE A 66 -9.28 -3.19 7.30
N SER A 67 -9.92 -2.41 6.44
CA SER A 67 -9.46 -1.05 6.08
C SER A 67 -9.58 -0.11 7.27
N ARG A 68 -10.62 -0.27 8.10
CA ARG A 68 -10.79 0.50 9.33
C ARG A 68 -9.68 0.21 10.33
N VAL A 69 -9.39 -1.07 10.59
CA VAL A 69 -8.30 -1.48 11.50
C VAL A 69 -6.97 -0.91 11.02
N TYR A 70 -6.66 -1.04 9.73
CA TYR A 70 -5.46 -0.44 9.15
C TYR A 70 -5.40 1.09 9.32
N GLY A 71 -6.52 1.78 9.13
CA GLY A 71 -6.62 3.22 9.36
C GLY A 71 -6.42 3.64 10.82
N GLU A 72 -6.91 2.84 11.77
CA GLU A 72 -6.73 3.05 13.21
C GLU A 72 -5.26 2.93 13.62
N GLU A 73 -4.52 1.96 13.08
CA GLU A 73 -3.06 1.80 13.29
C GLU A 73 -2.27 3.05 12.86
N HIS A 74 -2.78 3.83 11.90
CA HIS A 74 -2.10 5.03 11.40
C HIS A 74 -2.31 6.28 12.27
N VAL A 75 -3.23 6.24 13.25
CA VAL A 75 -3.50 7.38 14.12
C VAL A 75 -2.25 7.76 14.91
N GLU A 76 -1.55 6.78 15.46
CA GLU A 76 -0.31 6.99 16.24
C GLU A 76 0.84 7.48 15.35
N LEU A 77 0.80 7.20 14.04
CA LEU A 77 1.85 7.61 13.10
C LEU A 77 1.81 9.12 12.81
N LYS A 78 0.74 9.83 13.21
CA LYS A 78 0.66 11.29 13.09
C LYS A 78 1.79 11.99 13.84
N SER A 79 2.27 11.44 14.97
CA SER A 79 3.41 12.01 15.69
C SER A 79 4.73 11.92 14.91
N PHE A 80 4.79 11.08 13.88
CA PHE A 80 5.92 10.93 12.95
C PHE A 80 5.73 11.73 11.66
N GLY A 81 4.65 12.50 11.55
CA GLY A 81 4.32 13.28 10.36
C GLY A 81 3.47 12.54 9.33
N PHE A 82 2.82 11.44 9.70
CA PHE A 82 1.81 10.83 8.85
C PHE A 82 0.70 11.85 8.55
N LYS A 83 0.28 11.89 7.28
CA LYS A 83 -0.85 12.70 6.83
C LYS A 83 -1.85 11.83 6.07
N PRO A 84 -3.16 12.00 6.29
CA PRO A 84 -4.18 11.21 5.58
C PRO A 84 -4.12 11.32 4.05
N ASP A 85 -3.62 12.43 3.51
CA ASP A 85 -3.47 12.61 2.06
C ASP A 85 -2.42 11.68 1.43
N PHE A 86 -1.56 11.05 2.24
CA PHE A 86 -0.69 9.97 1.76
C PHE A 86 -1.50 8.79 1.23
N TRP A 87 -2.67 8.48 1.80
CA TRP A 87 -3.52 7.41 1.29
C TRP A 87 -4.07 7.69 -0.11
N VAL A 88 -4.33 8.95 -0.44
CA VAL A 88 -4.71 9.34 -1.80
C VAL A 88 -3.56 9.02 -2.76
N SER A 89 -2.34 9.40 -2.40
CA SER A 89 -1.15 9.08 -3.21
C SER A 89 -0.88 7.57 -3.31
N ILE A 90 -1.17 6.80 -2.26
CA ILE A 90 -1.10 5.33 -2.27
C ILE A 90 -2.12 4.75 -3.24
N ALA A 91 -3.38 5.17 -3.16
CA ALA A 91 -4.44 4.68 -4.04
C ALA A 91 -4.17 5.01 -5.52
N ASP A 92 -3.71 6.23 -5.81
CA ASP A 92 -3.33 6.64 -7.16
C ASP A 92 -2.17 5.78 -7.69
N ALA A 93 -1.15 5.54 -6.86
CA ALA A 93 -0.02 4.70 -7.22
C ALA A 93 -0.43 3.24 -7.44
N ILE A 94 -1.31 2.67 -6.60
CA ILE A 94 -1.86 1.31 -6.78
C ILE A 94 -2.58 1.21 -8.13
N THR A 95 -3.39 2.22 -8.47
CA THR A 95 -4.11 2.26 -9.75
C THR A 95 -3.12 2.27 -10.93
N VAL A 96 -2.09 3.12 -10.87
CA VAL A 96 -1.06 3.21 -11.92
C VAL A 96 -0.30 1.89 -12.07
N GLU A 97 0.19 1.31 -10.97
CA GLU A 97 0.92 0.03 -11.03
C GLU A 97 0.02 -1.11 -11.51
N GLY A 98 -1.25 -1.14 -11.12
CA GLY A 98 -2.23 -2.10 -11.62
C GLY A 98 -2.44 -2.00 -13.13
N VAL A 99 -2.53 -0.78 -13.68
CA VAL A 99 -2.64 -0.55 -15.13
C VAL A 99 -1.36 -0.96 -15.86
N ILE A 100 -0.17 -0.64 -15.32
CA ILE A 100 1.11 -1.08 -15.89
C ILE A 100 1.19 -2.60 -15.94
N LEU A 101 0.77 -3.26 -14.87
CA LEU A 101 0.73 -4.71 -14.80
C LEU A 101 -0.22 -5.31 -15.84
N ASP A 102 -1.42 -4.74 -15.96
CA ASP A 102 -2.42 -5.17 -16.92
C ASP A 102 -1.92 -5.03 -18.36
N MET A 103 -1.30 -3.89 -18.69
CA MET A 103 -0.70 -3.67 -20.01
C MET A 103 0.43 -4.66 -20.32
N ALA A 104 1.25 -5.02 -19.32
CA ALA A 104 2.31 -6.02 -19.51
C ALA A 104 1.75 -7.43 -19.76
N ASN A 105 0.56 -7.73 -19.24
CA ASN A 105 -0.09 -9.03 -19.39
C ASN A 105 -0.95 -9.13 -20.67
N HIS A 106 -1.37 -7.99 -21.25
CA HIS A 106 -2.16 -7.91 -22.49
C HIS A 106 -1.33 -7.73 -23.77
N GLN A 107 0.00 -7.66 -23.70
CA GLN A 107 0.89 -7.55 -24.87
C GLN A 107 1.21 -8.90 -25.56
N VAL A 108 0.28 -9.86 -25.56
CA VAL A 108 0.43 -11.15 -26.26
C VAL A 108 -0.59 -11.29 -27.39
#